data_AF-A0A225UV33-F1
#
_entry.id   AF-A0A225UV33-F1
#
_cell.length_a   1.000
_cell.length_b   1.000
_cell.length_c   1.000
_cell.angle_alpha   90.00
_cell.angle_beta   90.00
_cell.angle_gamma   90.00
#
_symmetry.space_group_name_H-M   'P 1'
#
loop_
_entity.id
_entity.type
_entity.pdbx_description
1 polymer ?
#
loop_
_entity_poly.entity_id
_entity_poly.type
_entity_poly.pdbx_seq_one_letter_code
_entity_poly.pdbx_strand_id
1 'polypeptide(L)'
;MYQHRVANNEEVTREDVLLNETKRHKTIKVQEIIHCIGLFVARMLCLHKRRFADHWASTTSGAVPKGTFGQYMSKARFGRIMQNLHFTDNTDARSATDRAWKVRSVVETLQETFGRGYHTPPILSFDETIIPSRSRHNVTRQFMKDKLHKWGTKLFLTCCSETAYCLRLEVFCGTEQHFDELGGESPTQYLADPNSGPAALALRFLARNVYTMGTIQTNKKGFPPALITSHDSGPPDLPRGASIVAVAKYCPQLQSLLWWGRLLRRGE
;
A
#
# COMPACT_ATOMS: atom_id res chain seq x y z
N MET A 1 14.36 27.53 3.73
CA MET A 1 14.30 29.00 3.83
C MET A 1 14.79 29.49 5.19
N TYR A 2 14.18 29.10 6.31
CA TYR A 2 14.65 29.46 7.66
C TYR A 2 16.14 29.14 7.91
N GLN A 3 16.55 27.88 7.73
CA GLN A 3 17.96 27.48 7.89
C GLN A 3 18.93 28.22 6.96
N HIS A 4 18.47 28.69 5.80
CA HIS A 4 19.28 29.47 4.86
C HIS A 4 19.39 30.94 5.29
N ARG A 5 18.36 31.51 5.93
CA ARG A 5 18.40 32.88 6.47
C ARG A 5 19.22 32.98 7.75
N VAL A 6 19.10 31.98 8.62
CA VAL A 6 19.95 31.81 9.79
C VAL A 6 21.42 31.61 9.38
N ALA A 7 21.69 30.83 8.32
CA ALA A 7 23.04 30.69 7.76
C ALA A 7 23.59 31.98 7.12
N ASN A 8 22.73 32.96 6.85
CA ASN A 8 23.09 34.28 6.32
C ASN A 8 23.16 35.36 7.42
N ASN A 9 23.19 34.98 8.71
CA ASN A 9 23.19 35.90 9.86
C ASN A 9 21.98 36.84 9.94
N GLU A 10 20.84 36.50 9.33
CA GLU A 10 19.61 37.26 9.53
C GLU A 10 18.97 36.86 10.89
N GLU A 11 18.82 37.80 11.83
CA GLU A 11 18.00 37.62 13.03
C GLU A 11 16.52 37.58 12.64
N VAL A 12 16.05 36.38 12.28
CA VAL A 12 14.64 36.16 11.94
C VAL A 12 14.15 34.95 12.69
N THR A 13 13.05 35.10 13.42
CA THR A 13 12.43 33.95 14.10
C THR A 13 11.80 33.01 13.07
N ARG A 14 11.67 31.73 13.44
CA ARG A 14 11.00 30.74 12.57
C ARG A 14 9.56 31.15 12.28
N GLU A 15 8.90 31.73 13.26
CA GLU A 15 7.52 32.22 13.17
C GLU A 15 7.40 33.38 12.18
N ASP A 16 8.33 34.34 12.22
CA ASP A 16 8.36 35.46 11.27
C ASP A 16 8.59 35.02 9.83
N VAL A 17 9.47 34.03 9.62
CA VAL A 17 9.67 33.43 8.29
C VAL A 17 8.40 32.75 7.80
N LEU A 18 7.74 31.97 8.67
CA LEU A 18 6.49 31.28 8.32
C LEU A 18 5.35 32.28 8.05
N LEU A 19 5.19 33.31 8.88
CA LEU A 19 4.18 34.35 8.73
C LEU A 19 4.38 35.13 7.42
N ASN A 20 5.63 35.50 7.11
CA ASN A 20 5.97 36.16 5.85
C ASN A 20 5.78 35.25 4.63
N GLU A 21 6.03 33.94 4.78
CA GLU A 21 5.62 32.98 3.76
C GLU A 21 4.11 33.00 3.59
N THR A 22 3.33 32.81 4.65
CA THR A 22 1.85 32.79 4.62
C THR A 22 1.26 34.04 3.99
N LYS A 23 1.78 35.23 4.33
CA LYS A 23 1.36 36.51 3.72
C LYS A 23 1.60 36.57 2.20
N ARG A 24 2.61 35.85 1.70
CA ARG A 24 2.92 35.77 0.26
C ARG A 24 2.08 34.71 -0.46
N HIS A 25 1.25 33.94 0.25
CA HIS A 25 0.45 32.90 -0.39
C HIS A 25 -0.83 33.46 -0.95
N LYS A 26 -0.96 33.28 -2.26
CA LYS A 26 -2.27 33.31 -2.90
C LYS A 26 -3.05 32.09 -2.46
N THR A 27 -4.31 32.31 -2.07
CA THR A 27 -5.30 31.27 -1.81
C THR A 27 -5.22 30.19 -2.89
N ILE A 28 -5.21 28.92 -2.48
CA ILE A 28 -5.18 27.78 -3.40
C ILE A 28 -6.60 27.55 -3.88
N LYS A 29 -6.81 27.57 -5.20
CA LYS A 29 -8.12 27.33 -5.81
C LYS A 29 -8.33 25.85 -6.08
N VAL A 30 -9.59 25.41 -6.08
CA VAL A 30 -9.97 24.01 -6.39
C VAL A 30 -9.40 23.56 -7.75
N GLN A 31 -9.48 24.40 -8.77
CA GLN A 31 -8.93 24.10 -10.10
C GLN A 31 -7.42 23.82 -10.07
N GLU A 32 -6.66 24.47 -9.18
CA GLU A 32 -5.22 24.22 -9.05
C GLU A 32 -4.94 22.84 -8.44
N ILE A 33 -5.76 22.38 -7.51
CA ILE A 33 -5.68 21.01 -6.99
C ILE A 33 -5.96 19.99 -8.09
N ILE A 34 -6.99 20.23 -8.91
CA ILE A 34 -7.31 19.38 -10.07
C ILE A 34 -6.14 19.36 -11.05
N HIS A 35 -5.52 20.50 -11.35
CA HIS A 35 -4.31 20.54 -12.17
C HIS A 35 -3.16 19.73 -11.55
N CYS A 36 -2.89 19.86 -10.24
CA CYS A 36 -1.86 19.07 -9.56
C CYS A 36 -2.09 17.56 -9.73
N ILE A 37 -3.33 17.09 -9.53
CA ILE A 37 -3.70 15.68 -9.74
C ILE A 37 -3.50 15.27 -11.21
N GLY A 38 -3.98 16.10 -12.14
CA GLY A 38 -3.80 15.87 -13.58
C GLY A 38 -2.33 15.76 -14.00
N LEU A 39 -1.44 16.56 -13.41
CA LEU A 39 0.00 16.49 -13.65
C LEU A 39 0.61 15.18 -13.11
N PHE A 40 0.13 14.65 -11.99
CA PHE A 40 0.55 13.34 -11.50
C PHE A 40 0.07 12.21 -12.42
N VAL A 41 -1.18 12.25 -12.88
CA VAL A 41 -1.70 11.27 -13.85
C VAL A 41 -0.91 11.32 -15.16
N ALA A 42 -0.66 12.52 -15.69
CA ALA A 42 0.16 12.71 -16.88
C ALA A 42 1.58 12.13 -16.70
N ARG A 43 2.19 12.26 -15.51
CA ARG A 43 3.48 11.62 -15.21
C ARG A 43 3.38 10.10 -15.18
N MET A 44 2.31 9.53 -14.66
CA MET A 44 2.13 8.08 -14.62
C MET A 44 2.03 7.50 -16.03
N LEU A 45 1.31 8.19 -16.93
CA LEU A 45 1.16 7.79 -18.33
C LEU A 45 2.42 8.04 -19.17
N CYS A 46 3.21 9.07 -18.84
CA CYS A 46 4.42 9.45 -19.57
C CYS A 46 5.70 8.98 -18.85
N LEU A 47 6.13 7.74 -19.09
CA LEU A 47 7.31 7.14 -18.46
C LEU A 47 8.67 7.72 -18.93
N HIS A 48 8.71 8.48 -20.02
CA HIS A 48 9.92 8.90 -20.73
C HIS A 48 10.78 9.98 -20.03
N LYS A 49 10.44 10.42 -18.82
CA LYS A 49 11.14 11.51 -18.12
C LYS A 49 11.78 11.00 -16.83
N ARG A 50 13.10 11.22 -16.70
CA ARG A 50 13.94 10.78 -15.57
C ARG A 50 13.38 11.30 -14.25
N ARG A 51 13.31 12.62 -14.05
CA ARG A 51 12.80 13.25 -12.82
C ARG A 51 11.47 13.95 -13.09
N PHE A 52 10.60 13.97 -12.09
CA PHE A 52 9.32 14.67 -12.16
C PHE A 52 9.48 16.17 -12.50
N ALA A 53 10.52 16.80 -11.96
CA ALA A 53 10.84 18.19 -12.26
C ALA A 53 11.18 18.47 -13.74
N ASP A 54 11.62 17.46 -14.51
CA ASP A 54 12.03 17.62 -15.91
C ASP A 54 10.82 17.87 -16.83
N HIS A 55 9.60 17.64 -16.34
CA HIS A 55 8.37 18.02 -17.04
C HIS A 55 8.13 19.53 -17.11
N TRP A 56 8.89 20.32 -16.33
CA TRP A 56 8.92 21.78 -16.40
C TRP A 56 10.14 22.34 -17.14
N ALA A 57 10.98 21.48 -17.73
CA ALA A 57 12.12 21.95 -18.52
C ALA A 57 11.63 22.80 -19.70
N SER A 58 12.14 24.01 -19.83
CA SER A 58 11.80 24.92 -20.94
C SER A 58 12.58 24.61 -22.21
N THR A 59 13.69 23.88 -22.10
CA THR A 59 14.61 23.55 -23.19
C THR A 59 14.62 22.05 -23.50
N THR A 60 15.01 21.72 -24.72
CA THR A 60 15.33 20.34 -25.13
C THR A 60 16.71 19.94 -24.65
N SER A 61 16.91 18.67 -24.31
CA SER A 61 18.21 18.11 -23.92
C SER A 61 18.49 16.85 -24.73
N GLY A 62 19.31 16.97 -25.78
CA GLY A 62 19.49 15.90 -26.77
C GLY A 62 18.15 15.49 -27.38
N ALA A 63 17.85 14.18 -27.39
CA ALA A 63 16.58 13.63 -27.87
C ALA A 63 15.38 13.84 -26.90
N VAL A 64 15.58 14.48 -25.75
CA VAL A 64 14.50 14.70 -24.77
C VAL A 64 13.78 16.02 -25.08
N PRO A 65 12.47 16.01 -25.40
CA PRO A 65 11.73 17.22 -25.75
C PRO A 65 11.51 18.14 -24.55
N LYS A 66 11.15 19.41 -24.78
CA LYS A 66 10.77 20.34 -23.71
C LYS A 66 9.55 19.82 -22.92
N GLY A 67 9.45 20.21 -21.67
CA GLY A 67 8.34 19.87 -20.79
C GLY A 67 7.08 20.67 -21.12
N THR A 68 5.91 20.07 -20.86
CA THR A 68 4.60 20.69 -21.11
C THR A 68 3.92 21.18 -19.84
N PHE A 69 4.40 20.80 -18.65
CA PHE A 69 3.67 21.08 -17.40
C PHE A 69 3.60 22.57 -17.09
N GLY A 70 4.60 23.34 -17.53
CA GLY A 70 4.64 24.80 -17.37
C GLY A 70 3.47 25.53 -18.03
N GLN A 71 2.78 24.91 -19.00
CA GLN A 71 1.59 25.48 -19.64
C GLN A 71 0.36 25.47 -18.72
N TYR A 72 0.31 24.53 -17.76
CA TYR A 72 -0.82 24.34 -16.85
C TYR A 72 -0.54 24.94 -15.47
N MET A 73 0.69 24.81 -14.98
CA MET A 73 1.08 25.32 -13.68
C MET A 73 2.60 25.52 -13.62
N SER A 74 3.06 26.62 -13.02
CA SER A 74 4.49 26.80 -12.80
C SER A 74 5.02 25.81 -11.76
N LYS A 75 6.29 25.37 -11.90
CA LYS A 75 6.95 24.46 -10.95
C LYS A 75 6.93 25.02 -9.52
N ALA A 76 7.11 26.33 -9.38
CA ALA A 76 7.09 27.01 -8.09
C ALA A 76 5.70 26.97 -7.44
N ARG A 77 4.62 27.21 -8.21
CA ARG A 77 3.26 27.13 -7.69
C ARG A 77 2.89 25.70 -7.32
N PHE A 78 3.24 24.71 -8.16
CA PHE A 78 3.06 23.30 -7.85
C PHE A 78 3.75 22.91 -6.54
N GLY A 79 5.04 23.24 -6.42
CA GLY A 79 5.81 22.96 -5.19
C GLY A 79 5.18 23.60 -3.95
N ARG A 80 4.65 24.83 -4.07
CA ARG A 80 3.97 25.51 -2.97
C ARG A 80 2.68 24.81 -2.57
N ILE A 81 1.84 24.41 -3.53
CA ILE A 81 0.61 23.68 -3.25
C ILE A 81 0.95 22.36 -2.55
N MET A 82 1.87 21.58 -3.10
CA MET A 82 2.27 20.29 -2.52
C MET A 82 2.85 20.40 -1.11
N GLN A 83 3.55 21.50 -0.80
CA GLN A 83 4.12 21.74 0.54
C GLN A 83 3.04 22.00 1.60
N ASN A 84 1.88 22.51 1.21
CA ASN A 84 0.79 22.91 2.12
C ASN A 84 -0.46 22.05 1.93
N LEU A 85 -0.36 20.91 1.23
CA LEU A 85 -1.48 20.02 0.98
C LEU A 85 -1.77 19.20 2.24
N HIS A 86 -2.97 19.37 2.79
CA HIS A 86 -3.49 18.64 3.94
C HIS A 86 -4.86 18.05 3.58
N PHE A 87 -5.11 16.80 3.98
CA PHE A 87 -6.36 16.10 3.69
C PHE A 87 -7.30 15.98 4.88
N THR A 88 -6.77 16.08 6.10
CA THR A 88 -7.52 15.85 7.34
C THR A 88 -7.22 16.98 8.33
N ASP A 89 -8.22 17.32 9.14
CA ASP A 89 -8.10 18.34 10.19
C ASP A 89 -7.30 17.80 11.38
N ASN A 90 -6.20 18.48 11.73
CA ASN A 90 -5.36 18.07 12.86
C ASN A 90 -5.89 18.54 14.22
N THR A 91 -7.01 19.27 14.27
CA THR A 91 -7.66 19.66 15.53
C THR A 91 -8.55 18.56 16.10
N ASP A 92 -8.89 17.54 15.32
CA ASP A 92 -9.64 16.36 15.78
C ASP A 92 -8.79 15.54 16.78
N ALA A 93 -9.44 15.04 17.83
CA ALA A 93 -8.80 14.22 18.86
C ALA A 93 -8.15 12.95 18.29
N ARG A 94 -8.71 12.38 17.22
CA ARG A 94 -8.16 11.19 16.53
C ARG A 94 -6.81 11.44 15.88
N SER A 95 -6.42 12.70 15.67
CA SER A 95 -5.09 13.04 15.18
C SER A 95 -3.95 12.58 16.11
N ALA A 96 -4.26 12.39 17.40
CA ALA A 96 -3.32 11.90 18.39
C ALA A 96 -3.20 10.36 18.41
N THR A 97 -4.23 9.64 17.97
CA THR A 97 -4.34 8.18 18.11
C THR A 97 -4.21 7.43 16.78
N ASP A 98 -4.76 7.96 15.68
CA ASP A 98 -4.70 7.34 14.36
C ASP A 98 -3.37 7.67 13.65
N ARG A 99 -2.50 6.68 13.50
CA ARG A 99 -1.19 6.87 12.83
C ARG A 99 -1.33 7.17 11.34
N ALA A 100 -2.45 6.81 10.71
CA ALA A 100 -2.75 7.12 9.32
C ALA A 100 -3.58 8.41 9.17
N TRP A 101 -3.82 9.18 10.25
CA TRP A 101 -4.72 10.34 10.28
C TRP A 101 -4.54 11.30 9.11
N LYS A 102 -3.28 11.59 8.74
CA LYS A 102 -2.92 12.53 7.66
C LYS A 102 -3.46 12.14 6.29
N VAL A 103 -3.80 10.87 6.08
CA VAL A 103 -4.38 10.34 4.83
C VAL A 103 -5.72 9.66 5.05
N ARG A 104 -6.28 9.67 6.28
CA ARG A 104 -7.49 8.95 6.66
C ARG A 104 -8.68 9.31 5.77
N SER A 105 -8.93 10.60 5.56
CA SER A 105 -10.03 11.08 4.71
C SER A 105 -9.90 10.57 3.26
N VAL A 106 -8.68 10.50 2.74
CA VAL A 106 -8.41 9.94 1.40
C VAL A 106 -8.71 8.44 1.38
N VAL A 107 -8.24 7.70 2.39
CA VAL A 107 -8.45 6.24 2.50
C VAL A 107 -9.95 5.93 2.62
N GLU A 108 -10.70 6.65 3.44
CA GLU A 108 -12.15 6.49 3.59
C GLU A 108 -12.89 6.78 2.29
N THR A 109 -12.55 7.89 1.61
CA THR A 109 -13.12 8.25 0.32
C THR A 109 -12.86 7.16 -0.73
N LEU A 110 -11.64 6.62 -0.79
CA LEU A 110 -11.29 5.54 -1.71
C LEU A 110 -12.07 4.26 -1.39
N GLN A 111 -12.20 3.88 -0.12
CA GLN A 111 -12.97 2.69 0.25
C GLN A 111 -14.45 2.82 -0.11
N GLU A 112 -15.06 3.98 0.13
CA GLU A 112 -16.46 4.21 -0.25
C GLU A 112 -16.63 4.17 -1.77
N THR A 113 -15.79 4.89 -2.51
CA THR A 113 -15.92 5.02 -3.96
C THR A 113 -15.56 3.73 -4.70
N PHE A 114 -14.57 2.97 -4.23
CA PHE A 114 -14.19 1.70 -4.85
C PHE A 114 -15.26 0.63 -4.64
N GLY A 115 -15.84 0.54 -3.44
CA GLY A 115 -16.95 -0.37 -3.17
C GLY A 115 -18.20 -0.05 -3.99
N ARG A 116 -18.49 1.24 -4.22
CA ARG A 116 -19.64 1.68 -5.04
C ARG A 116 -19.40 1.55 -6.55
N GLY A 117 -18.14 1.63 -6.98
CA GLY A 117 -17.76 1.73 -8.39
C GLY A 117 -17.64 0.40 -9.12
N TYR A 118 -17.76 -0.73 -8.43
CA TYR A 118 -17.54 -2.04 -9.01
C TYR A 118 -18.47 -3.10 -8.41
N HIS A 119 -18.97 -3.99 -9.27
CA HIS A 119 -19.75 -5.14 -8.81
C HIS A 119 -18.81 -6.22 -8.28
N THR A 120 -18.88 -6.50 -6.98
CA THR A 120 -18.01 -7.49 -6.32
C THR A 120 -18.25 -8.90 -6.88
N PRO A 121 -17.25 -9.53 -7.52
CA PRO A 121 -17.36 -10.87 -8.07
C PRO A 121 -17.21 -11.93 -6.97
N PRO A 122 -17.58 -13.19 -7.24
CA PRO A 122 -17.51 -14.25 -6.23
C PRO A 122 -16.08 -14.65 -5.85
N ILE A 123 -15.07 -14.30 -6.65
CA ILE A 123 -13.67 -14.67 -6.43
C ILE A 123 -12.86 -13.41 -6.13
N LEU A 124 -12.26 -13.38 -4.95
CA LEU A 124 -11.47 -12.26 -4.43
C LEU A 124 -10.04 -12.70 -4.16
N SER A 125 -9.11 -11.76 -4.31
CA SER A 125 -7.70 -11.91 -3.97
C SER A 125 -7.34 -10.96 -2.82
N PHE A 126 -6.63 -11.48 -1.82
CA PHE A 126 -6.08 -10.70 -0.73
C PHE A 126 -4.56 -10.65 -0.87
N ASP A 127 -3.99 -9.45 -0.91
CA ASP A 127 -2.54 -9.29 -1.06
C ASP A 127 -2.02 -8.08 -0.28
N GLU A 128 -0.70 -8.06 -0.09
CA GLU A 128 0.05 -7.00 0.56
C GLU A 128 0.86 -6.22 -0.47
N THR A 129 0.72 -4.90 -0.46
CA THR A 129 1.55 -4.01 -1.28
C THR A 129 2.28 -2.95 -0.45
N ILE A 130 3.15 -2.19 -1.11
CA ILE A 130 3.89 -1.09 -0.49
C ILE A 130 3.79 0.16 -1.34
N ILE A 131 3.43 1.28 -0.70
CA ILE A 131 3.65 2.60 -1.27
C ILE A 131 5.09 2.99 -0.93
N PRO A 132 6.01 3.07 -1.91
CA PRO A 132 7.42 3.29 -1.63
C PRO A 132 7.67 4.64 -0.96
N SER A 133 8.34 4.62 0.19
CA SER A 133 8.76 5.85 0.87
C SER A 133 9.92 5.56 1.82
N ARG A 134 11.02 6.30 1.63
CA ARG A 134 12.18 6.27 2.53
C ARG A 134 12.15 7.38 3.59
N SER A 135 11.14 8.25 3.57
CA SER A 135 11.05 9.38 4.48
C SER A 135 10.99 8.92 5.94
N ARG A 136 11.82 9.53 6.80
CA ARG A 136 11.77 9.31 8.25
C ARG A 136 10.51 9.88 8.91
N HIS A 137 9.84 10.83 8.24
CA HIS A 137 8.62 11.45 8.74
C HIS A 137 7.35 10.64 8.40
N ASN A 138 7.50 9.52 7.70
CA ASN A 138 6.42 8.57 7.48
C ASN A 138 6.30 7.65 8.71
N VAL A 139 5.29 7.89 9.54
CA VAL A 139 5.04 7.16 10.79
C VAL A 139 4.56 5.73 10.58
N THR A 140 4.00 5.41 9.40
CA THR A 140 3.55 4.06 9.03
C THR A 140 4.60 3.33 8.17
N ARG A 141 5.86 3.79 8.17
CA ARG A 141 6.92 3.19 7.37
C ARG A 141 7.29 1.80 7.91
N GLN A 142 7.26 0.82 7.03
CA GLN A 142 7.65 -0.58 7.27
C GLN A 142 8.80 -0.99 6.36
N PHE A 143 9.54 -2.00 6.80
CA PHE A 143 10.54 -2.69 5.99
C PHE A 143 10.01 -4.06 5.55
N MET A 144 10.01 -4.33 4.24
CA MET A 144 9.62 -5.62 3.67
C MET A 144 10.75 -6.18 2.81
N LYS A 145 11.44 -7.21 3.34
CA LYS A 145 12.68 -7.77 2.76
C LYS A 145 12.52 -8.24 1.31
N ASP A 146 11.37 -8.85 1.01
CA ASP A 146 11.14 -9.58 -0.23
C ASP A 146 10.50 -8.72 -1.34
N LYS A 147 10.15 -7.46 -1.05
CA LYS A 147 9.60 -6.53 -2.05
C LYS A 147 10.72 -5.71 -2.69
N LEU A 148 10.57 -5.37 -3.99
CA LEU A 148 11.55 -4.55 -4.73
C LEU A 148 11.82 -3.21 -4.04
N HIS A 149 10.75 -2.51 -3.66
CA HIS A 149 10.81 -1.33 -2.81
C HIS A 149 10.65 -1.74 -1.35
N LYS A 150 11.77 -1.92 -0.66
CA LYS A 150 11.75 -2.47 0.71
C LYS A 150 11.21 -1.53 1.79
N TRP A 151 11.18 -0.22 1.54
CA TRP A 151 10.79 0.79 2.54
C TRP A 151 9.57 1.57 2.05
N GLY A 152 8.55 1.67 2.89
CA GLY A 152 7.33 2.40 2.55
C GLY A 152 6.16 2.10 3.46
N THR A 153 4.97 2.56 3.09
CA THR A 153 3.74 2.26 3.81
C THR A 153 3.16 0.95 3.27
N LYS A 154 3.04 -0.06 4.14
CA LYS A 154 2.40 -1.33 3.79
C LYS A 154 0.88 -1.13 3.72
N LEU A 155 0.27 -1.70 2.70
CA LEU A 155 -1.19 -1.76 2.55
C LEU A 155 -1.64 -3.22 2.42
N PHE A 156 -2.79 -3.52 2.99
CA PHE A 156 -3.56 -4.72 2.66
C PHE A 156 -4.60 -4.35 1.61
N LEU A 157 -4.73 -5.18 0.58
CA LEU A 157 -5.66 -4.96 -0.52
C LEU A 157 -6.59 -6.16 -0.64
N THR A 158 -7.88 -5.87 -0.87
CA THR A 158 -8.84 -6.85 -1.39
C THR A 158 -9.14 -6.47 -2.83
N CYS A 159 -8.83 -7.36 -3.76
CA CYS A 159 -8.98 -7.11 -5.19
C CYS A 159 -9.85 -8.18 -5.86
N CYS A 160 -10.50 -7.81 -6.96
CA CYS A 160 -11.06 -8.76 -7.91
C CYS A 160 -9.93 -9.61 -8.51
N SER A 161 -10.06 -10.94 -8.49
CA SER A 161 -9.02 -11.83 -9.05
C SER A 161 -8.93 -11.77 -10.58
N GLU A 162 -10.00 -11.38 -11.26
CA GLU A 162 -10.08 -11.38 -12.73
C GLU A 162 -9.59 -10.07 -13.34
N THR A 163 -10.08 -8.93 -12.82
CA THR A 163 -9.79 -7.59 -13.38
C THR A 163 -8.69 -6.85 -12.63
N ALA A 164 -8.20 -7.40 -11.51
CA ALA A 164 -7.30 -6.73 -10.57
C ALA A 164 -7.86 -5.43 -9.97
N TYR A 165 -9.18 -5.19 -10.08
CA TYR A 165 -9.82 -4.02 -9.48
C TYR A 165 -9.71 -4.05 -7.95
N CYS A 166 -9.19 -2.99 -7.35
CA CYS A 166 -9.08 -2.86 -5.90
C CYS A 166 -10.44 -2.48 -5.30
N LEU A 167 -11.01 -3.35 -4.47
CA LEU A 167 -12.30 -3.15 -3.81
C LEU A 167 -12.14 -2.45 -2.45
N ARG A 168 -11.12 -2.85 -1.70
CA ARG A 168 -10.83 -2.33 -0.36
C ARG A 168 -9.32 -2.25 -0.16
N LEU A 169 -8.90 -1.20 0.55
CA LEU A 169 -7.51 -1.01 0.94
C LEU A 169 -7.45 -0.59 2.40
N GLU A 170 -6.44 -1.11 3.12
CA GLU A 170 -6.21 -0.78 4.52
C GLU A 170 -4.75 -0.44 4.74
N VAL A 171 -4.51 0.64 5.48
CA VAL A 171 -3.16 1.08 5.83
C VAL A 171 -2.69 0.28 7.04
N PHE A 172 -1.56 -0.41 6.91
CA PHE A 172 -0.99 -1.11 8.04
C PHE A 172 -0.26 -0.14 8.96
N CYS A 173 -0.79 0.01 10.17
CA CYS A 173 -0.26 0.91 11.20
C CYS A 173 0.64 0.21 12.23
N GLY A 174 1.08 -1.04 11.99
CA GLY A 174 1.93 -1.77 12.93
C GLY A 174 1.16 -2.80 13.75
N THR A 175 1.77 -3.33 14.81
CA THR A 175 1.22 -4.42 15.63
C THR A 175 0.26 -3.96 16.72
N GLU A 176 0.40 -2.72 17.20
CA GLU A 176 -0.51 -2.08 18.15
C GLU A 176 -1.44 -1.14 17.38
N GLN A 177 -2.41 -1.72 16.65
CA GLN A 177 -3.41 -0.90 15.97
C GLN A 177 -4.44 -0.38 16.96
N HIS A 178 -4.69 0.93 16.92
CA HIS A 178 -5.69 1.57 17.76
C HIS A 178 -7.10 1.41 17.16
N PHE A 179 -8.12 1.43 18.02
CA PHE A 179 -9.54 1.35 17.65
C PHE A 179 -9.93 2.33 16.53
N ASP A 180 -9.41 3.56 16.58
CA ASP A 180 -9.66 4.59 15.58
C ASP A 180 -9.10 4.24 14.20
N GLU A 181 -8.04 3.43 14.14
CA GLU A 181 -7.37 3.05 12.90
C GLU A 181 -8.16 2.01 12.09
N LEU A 182 -8.98 1.22 12.80
CA LEU A 182 -9.82 0.13 12.28
C LEU A 182 -11.24 0.59 11.92
N GLY A 183 -11.51 1.89 11.90
CA GLY A 183 -12.85 2.40 11.61
C GLY A 183 -13.85 2.17 12.74
N GLY A 184 -13.36 2.09 13.99
CA GLY A 184 -14.22 1.90 15.17
C GLY A 184 -14.61 0.45 15.45
N GLU A 185 -13.87 -0.51 14.89
CA GLU A 185 -14.04 -1.92 15.23
C GLU A 185 -13.00 -2.35 16.29
N SER A 186 -13.43 -3.18 17.24
CA SER A 186 -12.58 -3.58 18.35
C SER A 186 -11.38 -4.42 17.88
N PRO A 187 -10.14 -4.09 18.27
CA PRO A 187 -8.95 -4.92 17.99
C PRO A 187 -9.10 -6.37 18.47
N THR A 188 -9.93 -6.62 19.50
CA THR A 188 -10.20 -7.97 20.03
C THR A 188 -11.01 -8.85 19.09
N GLN A 189 -11.75 -8.28 18.12
CA GLN A 189 -12.47 -9.07 17.12
C GLN A 189 -11.52 -9.70 16.07
N TYR A 190 -10.33 -9.11 15.90
CA TYR A 190 -9.37 -9.47 14.86
C TYR A 190 -8.10 -10.14 15.40
N LEU A 191 -7.98 -10.34 16.71
CA LEU A 191 -6.90 -11.10 17.34
C LEU A 191 -6.98 -12.57 16.90
N ALA A 192 -6.36 -12.87 15.77
CA ALA A 192 -5.92 -14.20 15.43
C ALA A 192 -4.78 -14.56 16.40
N ASP A 193 -4.85 -15.74 17.02
CA ASP A 193 -3.71 -16.33 17.70
C ASP A 193 -2.52 -16.30 16.71
N PRO A 194 -1.35 -15.72 17.05
CA PRO A 194 -0.20 -15.68 16.14
C PRO A 194 0.21 -17.07 15.62
N ASN A 195 -0.16 -18.13 16.34
CA ASN A 195 0.04 -19.53 15.97
C ASN A 195 -1.13 -20.14 15.18
N SER A 196 -2.26 -19.45 15.06
CA SER A 196 -3.38 -19.84 14.21
C SER A 196 -3.00 -19.58 12.75
N GLY A 197 -2.42 -20.59 12.12
CA GLY A 197 -2.04 -20.55 10.71
C GLY A 197 -3.24 -20.42 9.76
N PRO A 198 -2.98 -20.43 8.43
CA PRO A 198 -4.02 -20.34 7.39
C PRO A 198 -5.20 -21.32 7.56
N ALA A 199 -4.96 -22.50 8.15
CA ALA A 199 -6.01 -23.48 8.42
C ALA A 199 -7.11 -22.98 9.37
N ALA A 200 -6.74 -22.22 10.42
CA ALA A 200 -7.73 -21.65 11.34
C ALA A 200 -8.58 -20.58 10.67
N LEU A 201 -7.96 -19.77 9.80
CA LEU A 201 -8.65 -18.78 8.99
C LEU A 201 -9.63 -19.42 8.00
N ALA A 202 -9.20 -20.49 7.32
CA ALA A 202 -10.04 -21.26 6.40
C ALA A 202 -11.30 -21.81 7.09
N LEU A 203 -11.18 -22.32 8.33
CA LEU A 203 -12.34 -22.78 9.11
C LEU A 203 -13.29 -21.62 9.49
N ARG A 204 -12.75 -20.45 9.86
CA ARG A 204 -13.56 -19.26 10.18
C ARG A 204 -14.32 -18.73 8.96
N PHE A 205 -13.72 -18.81 7.78
CA PHE A 205 -14.38 -18.44 6.52
C PHE A 205 -15.41 -19.49 6.09
N LEU A 206 -15.10 -20.77 6.24
CA LEU A 206 -16.03 -21.85 5.93
C LEU A 206 -17.31 -21.75 6.77
N ALA A 207 -17.19 -21.38 8.06
CA ALA A 207 -18.35 -21.11 8.92
C ALA A 207 -19.25 -19.96 8.43
N ARG A 208 -18.77 -19.14 7.49
CA ARG A 208 -19.50 -18.05 6.82
C ARG A 208 -19.83 -18.37 5.36
N ASN A 209 -19.69 -19.63 4.94
CA ASN A 209 -19.83 -20.08 3.55
C ASN A 209 -18.87 -19.36 2.58
N VAL A 210 -17.69 -18.96 3.06
CA VAL A 210 -16.61 -18.39 2.25
C VAL A 210 -15.50 -19.42 2.12
N TYR A 211 -15.10 -19.72 0.89
CA TYR A 211 -14.01 -20.64 0.62
C TYR A 211 -12.71 -19.87 0.40
N THR A 212 -11.60 -20.41 0.88
CA THR A 212 -10.28 -19.81 0.69
C THR A 212 -9.31 -20.81 0.10
N MET A 213 -8.49 -20.33 -0.82
CA MET A 213 -7.35 -21.07 -1.35
C MET A 213 -6.09 -20.25 -1.10
N GLY A 214 -5.02 -20.92 -0.71
CA GLY A 214 -3.75 -20.26 -0.40
C GLY A 214 -2.68 -21.26 -0.03
N THR A 215 -1.46 -20.76 0.13
CA THR A 215 -0.33 -21.56 0.59
C THR A 215 -0.25 -21.57 2.12
N ILE A 216 0.26 -22.66 2.67
CA ILE A 216 0.49 -22.81 4.10
C ILE A 216 1.93 -23.27 4.33
N GLN A 217 2.62 -22.62 5.26
CA GLN A 217 3.96 -23.05 5.66
C GLN A 217 3.86 -24.35 6.48
N THR A 218 4.78 -25.28 6.25
CA THR A 218 4.77 -26.62 6.86
C THR A 218 4.88 -26.61 8.39
N ASN A 219 5.45 -25.54 8.96
CA ASN A 219 5.61 -25.35 10.40
C ASN A 219 4.37 -24.73 11.09
N LYS A 220 3.29 -24.42 10.36
CA LYS A 220 2.10 -23.78 10.93
C LYS A 220 1.12 -24.81 11.47
N LYS A 221 0.48 -24.47 12.59
CA LYS A 221 -0.58 -25.29 13.19
C LYS A 221 -1.73 -25.49 12.18
N GLY A 222 -2.18 -26.73 12.05
CA GLY A 222 -3.19 -27.13 11.08
C GLY A 222 -2.64 -27.59 9.73
N PHE A 223 -1.33 -27.49 9.49
CA PHE A 223 -0.69 -28.19 8.36
C PHE A 223 -0.80 -29.72 8.57
N PRO A 224 -1.26 -30.51 7.60
CA PRO A 224 -1.41 -31.95 7.77
C PRO A 224 -0.07 -32.66 7.96
N PRO A 225 0.17 -33.39 9.07
CA PRO A 225 1.42 -34.11 9.28
C PRO A 225 1.74 -35.14 8.20
N ALA A 226 0.69 -35.72 7.58
CA ALA A 226 0.82 -36.68 6.48
C ALA A 226 1.44 -36.09 5.20
N LEU A 227 1.50 -34.75 5.08
CA LEU A 227 2.11 -34.06 3.94
C LEU A 227 3.51 -33.51 4.26
N ILE A 228 4.06 -33.77 5.46
CA ILE A 228 5.41 -33.35 5.81
C ILE A 228 6.40 -34.32 5.14
N THR A 229 7.32 -33.78 4.33
CA THR A 229 8.33 -34.58 3.62
C THR A 229 9.73 -34.13 4.00
N SER A 230 10.68 -35.07 4.05
CA SER A 230 12.11 -34.80 4.27
C SER A 230 12.84 -34.35 3.00
N HIS A 231 12.22 -34.51 1.83
CA HIS A 231 12.83 -34.23 0.53
C HIS A 231 12.36 -32.88 -0.02
N ASP A 232 13.32 -31.99 -0.34
CA ASP A 232 13.08 -30.73 -1.03
C ASP A 232 12.66 -30.94 -2.51
N SER A 233 13.04 -32.08 -3.08
CA SER A 233 12.68 -32.55 -4.42
C SER A 233 11.70 -33.71 -4.35
N GLY A 234 10.87 -33.89 -5.39
CA GLY A 234 9.94 -35.01 -5.46
C GLY A 234 10.64 -36.37 -5.32
N PRO A 235 10.02 -37.36 -4.65
CA PRO A 235 10.57 -38.71 -4.57
C PRO A 235 10.86 -39.27 -5.98
N PRO A 236 11.92 -40.07 -6.18
CA PRO A 236 12.26 -40.64 -7.49
C PRO A 236 11.10 -41.44 -8.11
N ASP A 237 10.31 -42.09 -7.25
CA ASP A 237 9.22 -42.98 -7.63
C ASP A 237 7.93 -42.23 -7.98
N LEU A 238 7.86 -40.93 -7.68
CA LEU A 238 6.66 -40.15 -7.94
C LEU A 238 6.75 -39.51 -9.34
N PRO A 239 5.78 -39.77 -10.24
CA PRO A 239 5.76 -39.16 -11.56
C PRO A 239 5.78 -37.63 -11.47
N ARG A 240 6.43 -36.99 -12.45
CA ARG A 240 6.39 -35.53 -12.56
C ARG A 240 4.95 -35.04 -12.70
N GLY A 241 4.59 -34.00 -11.94
CA GLY A 241 3.23 -33.45 -11.92
C GLY A 241 2.26 -34.19 -10.99
N ALA A 242 2.70 -35.28 -10.34
CA ALA A 242 1.91 -35.92 -9.29
C ALA A 242 1.76 -34.99 -8.06
N SER A 243 0.63 -35.12 -7.39
CA SER A 243 0.32 -34.39 -6.16
C SER A 243 -0.23 -35.35 -5.10
N ILE A 244 0.00 -35.00 -3.84
CA ILE A 244 -0.53 -35.73 -2.69
C ILE A 244 -1.56 -34.84 -2.02
N VAL A 245 -2.76 -35.37 -1.76
CA VAL A 245 -3.85 -34.63 -1.13
C VAL A 245 -4.12 -35.23 0.25
N ALA A 246 -4.19 -34.37 1.26
CA ALA A 246 -4.70 -34.72 2.58
C ALA A 246 -6.03 -34.04 2.82
N VAL A 247 -6.98 -34.80 3.34
CA VAL A 247 -8.33 -34.33 3.70
C VAL A 247 -8.46 -34.37 5.23
N ALA A 248 -8.95 -33.28 5.83
CA ALA A 248 -9.13 -33.24 7.28
C ALA A 248 -10.25 -34.19 7.73
N LYS A 249 -9.95 -35.07 8.69
CA LYS A 249 -10.88 -36.12 9.17
C LYS A 249 -12.24 -35.60 9.64
N TYR A 250 -12.23 -34.49 10.37
CA TYR A 250 -13.44 -33.90 10.97
C TYR A 250 -14.02 -32.74 10.14
N CYS A 251 -13.40 -32.39 9.00
CA CYS A 251 -13.88 -31.34 8.11
C CYS A 251 -13.45 -31.66 6.66
N PRO A 252 -14.20 -32.52 5.93
CA PRO A 252 -13.80 -32.96 4.59
C PRO A 252 -13.67 -31.85 3.54
N GLN A 253 -14.30 -30.69 3.80
CA GLN A 253 -14.18 -29.48 2.97
C GLN A 253 -12.81 -28.78 3.12
N LEU A 254 -12.06 -29.07 4.19
CA LEU A 254 -10.70 -28.60 4.37
C LEU A 254 -9.72 -29.62 3.82
N GLN A 255 -9.09 -29.26 2.70
CA GLN A 255 -8.13 -30.09 2.00
C GLN A 255 -6.80 -29.36 1.85
N SER A 256 -5.71 -30.09 1.80
CA SER A 256 -4.37 -29.56 1.50
C SER A 256 -3.72 -30.42 0.45
N LEU A 257 -2.98 -29.78 -0.45
CA LEU A 257 -2.32 -30.45 -1.56
C LEU A 257 -0.82 -30.11 -1.53
N LEU A 258 0.01 -31.14 -1.65
CA LEU A 258 1.44 -31.03 -1.84
C LEU A 258 1.77 -31.39 -3.29
N TRP A 259 2.55 -30.54 -3.96
CA TRP A 259 3.10 -30.83 -5.29
C TRP A 259 4.55 -30.34 -5.36
N TRP A 260 5.36 -31.00 -6.17
CA TRP A 260 6.74 -30.58 -6.45
C TRP A 260 6.80 -29.89 -7.81
N GLY A 261 6.98 -28.57 -7.81
CA GLY A 261 7.29 -27.80 -9.01
C GLY A 261 8.79 -27.47 -9.09
N ARG A 262 9.37 -27.43 -10.30
CA ARG A 262 10.57 -26.62 -10.50
C ARG A 262 10.13 -25.16 -10.63
N LEU A 263 10.57 -24.30 -9.72
CA LEU A 263 10.66 -22.87 -10.05
C LEU A 263 11.62 -22.76 -11.24
N LEU A 264 11.14 -22.32 -12.39
CA LEU A 264 12.01 -21.85 -13.46
C LEU A 264 12.96 -20.83 -12.81
N ARG A 265 14.25 -21.16 -12.75
CA ARG A 265 15.24 -20.17 -12.32
C ARG A 265 15.14 -19.03 -13.34
N ARG A 266 14.87 -17.81 -12.87
CA ARG A 266 15.08 -16.62 -13.72
C ARG A 266 16.57 -16.61 -14.09
N GLY A 267 16.90 -17.00 -15.31
CA GLY A 267 18.28 -17.02 -15.80
C GLY A 267 18.67 -18.16 -16.74
N GLU A 268 17.73 -18.83 -17.40
CA GLU A 268 17.96 -19.56 -18.66
C GLU A 268 17.09 -18.94 -19.76
#